data_AF-A0AAX3VBH2-F1
#
_entry.id   AF-A0AAX3VBH2-F1
#
_cell.length_a   1.000
_cell.length_b   1.000
_cell.length_c   1.000
_cell.angle_alpha   90.00
_cell.angle_beta   90.00
_cell.angle_gamma   90.00
#
_symmetry.space_group_name_H-M   'P 1'
#
loop_
_entity.id
_entity.type
_entity.pdbx_description
1 polymer ?
#
loop_
_entity_poly.entity_id
_entity_poly.type
_entity_poly.pdbx_seq_one_letter_code
_entity_poly.pdbx_strand_id
1 'polypeptide(L)'
;MITPVVIDGLRLRWFVPPELGETVRWGLSWNVDSPSRWAVVEPAWLLTAEVRTSSKPLMWRLPRDGSDIREPVQPAVGRVGALQFMFDAEPPLPSRIEAAGALQLRAGTPRDDTNARQAWTDFDENASTTGVVRRLRLMSMESDMLPDPKFPHGPNWGWASRQFVSGSERFYELARAPRALRSYQLTDREYGPRREDFLLVDLETAA
;
A
#
# COMPACT_ATOMS: atom_id res chain seq x y z
N MET A 1 15.97 10.66 3.18
CA MET A 1 14.74 10.44 3.97
C MET A 1 14.44 8.95 3.99
N ILE A 2 14.10 8.36 5.15
CA ILE A 2 13.69 6.96 5.24
C ILE A 2 12.18 6.84 5.08
N THR A 3 11.74 5.98 4.17
CA THR A 3 10.34 5.74 3.82
C THR A 3 10.00 4.26 3.99
N PRO A 4 9.06 3.89 4.86
CA PRO A 4 8.57 2.53 4.97
C PRO A 4 7.73 2.16 3.75
N VAL A 5 8.14 1.07 3.09
CA VAL A 5 7.46 0.50 1.93
C VAL A 5 7.06 -0.93 2.23
N VAL A 6 5.77 -1.23 2.09
CA VAL A 6 5.21 -2.56 2.21
C VAL A 6 5.14 -3.24 0.85
N ILE A 7 5.58 -4.49 0.81
CA ILE A 7 5.43 -5.43 -0.29
C ILE A 7 4.59 -6.60 0.22
N ASP A 8 3.38 -6.75 -0.32
CA ASP A 8 2.51 -7.88 -0.03
C ASP A 8 2.88 -9.15 -0.82
N GLY A 9 2.24 -10.27 -0.49
CA GLY A 9 2.50 -11.55 -1.14
C GLY A 9 2.18 -11.59 -2.64
N LEU A 10 1.31 -10.72 -3.16
CA LEU A 10 1.05 -10.60 -4.59
C LEU A 10 2.21 -9.86 -5.27
N ARG A 11 2.59 -8.70 -4.75
CA ARG A 11 3.67 -7.87 -5.29
C ARG A 11 5.02 -8.57 -5.20
N LEU A 12 5.27 -9.35 -4.14
CA LEU A 12 6.49 -10.16 -4.02
C LEU A 12 6.55 -11.31 -5.05
N ARG A 13 5.40 -11.77 -5.56
CA ARG A 13 5.37 -12.76 -6.65
C ARG A 13 5.66 -12.13 -8.01
N TRP A 14 5.23 -10.89 -8.23
CA TRP A 14 5.39 -10.17 -9.49
C TRP A 14 6.77 -9.53 -9.67
N PHE A 15 7.39 -9.07 -8.58
CA PHE A 15 8.64 -8.31 -8.65
C PHE A 15 9.84 -9.07 -8.08
N VAL A 16 11.03 -8.72 -8.54
CA VAL A 16 12.29 -9.22 -7.98
C VAL A 16 12.39 -8.71 -6.54
N PRO A 17 12.61 -9.58 -5.53
CA PRO A 17 12.75 -9.15 -4.14
C PRO A 17 14.02 -8.31 -3.97
N PRO A 18 13.98 -7.21 -3.23
CA PRO A 18 15.14 -6.35 -3.04
C PRO A 18 16.21 -6.97 -2.15
N GLU A 19 17.45 -6.54 -2.35
CA GLU A 19 18.58 -6.82 -1.46
C GLU A 19 18.98 -5.59 -0.63
N LEU A 20 19.57 -5.82 0.55
CA LEU A 20 20.11 -4.73 1.37
C LEU A 20 21.23 -3.99 0.62
N GLY A 21 21.16 -2.66 0.61
CA GLY A 21 22.10 -1.79 -0.11
C GLY A 21 21.80 -1.64 -1.60
N GLU A 22 20.81 -2.36 -2.14
CA GLU A 22 20.40 -2.23 -3.53
C GLU A 22 19.78 -0.85 -3.80
N THR A 23 20.12 -0.27 -4.96
CA THR A 23 19.40 0.90 -5.49
C THR A 23 18.25 0.42 -6.37
N VAL A 24 17.03 0.79 -5.99
CA VAL A 24 15.80 0.35 -6.66
C VAL A 24 15.07 1.54 -7.27
N ARG A 25 14.32 1.29 -8.35
CA ARG A 25 13.33 2.21 -8.91
C ARG A 25 11.94 1.61 -8.76
N TRP A 26 11.10 2.25 -7.96
CA TRP A 26 9.76 1.74 -7.61
C TRP A 26 8.66 2.76 -7.89
N GLY A 27 7.53 2.28 -8.38
CA GLY A 27 6.26 2.95 -8.31
C GLY A 27 5.61 2.65 -6.96
N LEU A 28 5.40 3.70 -6.16
CA LEU A 28 4.86 3.60 -4.80
C LEU A 28 3.44 4.18 -4.75
N SER A 29 2.60 3.66 -3.87
CA SER A 29 1.28 4.23 -3.61
C SER A 29 0.94 4.30 -2.14
N TRP A 30 0.19 5.29 -1.69
CA TRP A 30 -0.22 5.39 -0.29
C TRP A 30 -1.62 4.81 -0.03
N ASN A 31 -2.64 5.20 -0.82
CA ASN A 31 -4.05 4.91 -0.47
C ASN A 31 -4.90 4.33 -1.64
N VAL A 32 -4.29 4.01 -2.79
CA VAL A 32 -5.00 3.72 -4.05
C VAL A 32 -5.96 2.51 -3.94
N ASP A 33 -5.53 1.37 -3.41
CA ASP A 33 -6.43 0.21 -3.27
C ASP A 33 -6.98 0.00 -1.87
N SER A 34 -6.31 0.55 -0.86
CA SER A 34 -6.59 0.21 0.54
C SER A 34 -6.26 1.39 1.45
N PRO A 35 -7.09 2.45 1.42
CA PRO A 35 -6.76 3.75 2.01
C PRO A 35 -6.41 3.73 3.50
N SER A 36 -7.06 2.83 4.25
CA SER A 36 -6.86 2.68 5.70
C SER A 36 -5.87 1.57 6.06
N ARG A 37 -5.58 0.65 5.12
CA ARG A 37 -4.91 -0.62 5.46
C ARG A 37 -3.47 -0.41 5.91
N TRP A 38 -2.76 0.56 5.33
CA TRP A 38 -1.34 0.78 5.63
C TRP A 38 -1.09 1.89 6.65
N ALA A 39 -2.13 2.61 7.09
CA ALA A 39 -1.99 3.72 8.04
C ALA A 39 -1.50 3.26 9.43
N VAL A 40 -1.77 2.00 9.79
CA VAL A 40 -1.34 1.39 11.06
C VAL A 40 0.10 0.87 11.03
N VAL A 41 0.68 0.70 9.83
CA VAL A 41 2.06 0.24 9.67
C VAL A 41 2.97 1.44 9.87
N GLU A 42 3.87 1.45 10.85
CA GLU A 42 4.74 2.61 11.13
C GLU A 42 3.98 3.92 11.44
N PRO A 43 3.14 3.95 12.50
CA PRO A 43 2.30 5.11 12.81
C PRO A 43 3.08 6.39 13.13
N ALA A 44 4.38 6.27 13.45
CA ALA A 44 5.26 7.41 13.68
C ALA A 44 5.80 8.04 12.38
N TRP A 45 5.65 7.35 11.24
CA TRP A 45 6.06 7.91 9.96
C TRP A 45 4.94 8.77 9.39
N LEU A 46 5.23 10.06 9.26
CA LEU A 46 4.34 11.08 8.75
C LEU A 46 5.14 12.03 7.84
N LEU A 47 4.56 12.40 6.70
CA LEU A 47 5.14 13.40 5.80
C LEU A 47 4.05 14.31 5.23
N THR A 48 4.42 15.56 4.99
CA THR A 48 3.59 16.50 4.24
C THR A 48 4.08 16.55 2.80
N ALA A 49 3.28 16.05 1.86
CA ALA A 49 3.60 16.03 0.43
C ALA A 49 2.93 17.17 -0.32
N GLU A 50 3.64 17.74 -1.28
CA GLU A 50 3.04 18.58 -2.31
C GLU A 50 2.31 17.70 -3.32
N VAL A 51 1.18 18.19 -3.82
CA VAL A 51 0.29 17.42 -4.68
C VAL A 51 0.27 18.00 -6.08
N ARG A 52 0.30 17.09 -7.06
CA ARG A 52 -0.03 17.40 -8.45
C ARG A 52 -0.95 16.32 -9.01
N THR A 53 -1.67 16.66 -10.07
CA THR A 53 -2.45 15.69 -10.83
C THR A 53 -1.53 14.64 -11.46
N SER A 54 -1.97 13.38 -11.47
CA SER A 54 -1.32 12.33 -12.25
C SER A 54 -1.64 12.48 -13.74
N SER A 55 -0.82 11.88 -14.60
CA SER A 55 -1.16 11.67 -16.01
C SER A 55 -2.29 10.66 -16.22
N LYS A 56 -2.67 9.90 -15.19
CA LYS A 56 -3.74 8.91 -15.26
C LYS A 56 -5.13 9.57 -15.27
N PRO A 57 -6.08 9.01 -16.03
CA PRO A 57 -7.41 9.59 -16.16
C PRO A 57 -8.17 9.56 -14.85
N LEU A 58 -9.16 10.45 -14.73
CA LEU A 58 -10.14 10.42 -13.66
C LEU A 58 -10.86 9.06 -13.65
N MET A 59 -10.98 8.50 -12.46
CA MET A 59 -11.63 7.22 -12.22
C MET A 59 -12.96 7.44 -11.51
N TRP A 60 -13.81 6.41 -11.51
CA TRP A 60 -15.08 6.40 -10.79
C TRP A 60 -15.06 5.23 -9.83
N ARG A 61 -15.14 5.50 -8.53
CA ARG A 61 -15.24 4.46 -7.51
C ARG A 61 -16.65 4.38 -6.96
N LEU A 62 -17.01 3.21 -6.44
CA LEU A 62 -18.16 3.15 -5.55
C LEU A 62 -17.83 3.99 -4.29
N PRO A 63 -18.75 4.87 -3.88
CA PRO A 63 -18.55 5.78 -2.77
C PRO A 63 -18.36 5.00 -1.48
N ARG A 64 -17.62 5.61 -0.55
CA ARG A 64 -17.34 4.98 0.76
C ARG A 64 -18.58 4.89 1.64
N ASP A 65 -19.69 5.49 1.26
CA ASP A 65 -20.97 5.46 1.99
C ASP A 65 -21.87 4.27 1.59
N GLY A 66 -21.43 3.43 0.63
CA GLY A 66 -22.17 2.26 0.19
C GLY A 66 -23.36 2.58 -0.72
N SER A 67 -23.50 3.82 -1.17
CA SER A 67 -24.45 4.16 -2.22
C SER A 67 -23.97 3.63 -3.59
N ASP A 68 -24.90 3.40 -4.51
CA ASP A 68 -24.55 2.99 -5.88
C ASP A 68 -24.10 4.17 -6.76
N ILE A 69 -24.05 5.38 -6.19
CA ILE A 69 -23.72 6.61 -6.91
C ILE A 69 -22.20 6.74 -6.97
N ARG A 70 -21.61 6.36 -8.10
CA ARG A 70 -20.15 6.44 -8.26
C ARG A 70 -19.64 7.87 -8.04
N GLU A 71 -18.57 7.98 -7.25
CA GLU A 71 -17.87 9.24 -6.99
C GLU A 71 -16.64 9.37 -7.89
N PRO A 72 -16.35 10.59 -8.38
CA PRO A 72 -15.12 10.83 -9.12
C PRO A 72 -13.91 10.76 -8.18
N VAL A 73 -12.88 10.08 -8.64
CA VAL A 73 -11.58 9.99 -7.97
C VAL A 73 -10.52 10.40 -8.96
N GLN A 74 -9.68 11.33 -8.53
CA GLN A 74 -8.56 11.79 -9.31
C GLN A 74 -7.27 11.13 -8.78
N PRO A 75 -6.64 10.24 -9.58
CA PRO A 75 -5.26 9.85 -9.33
C PRO A 75 -4.37 11.09 -9.28
N ALA A 76 -3.54 11.15 -8.24
CA ALA A 76 -2.66 12.25 -7.94
C ALA A 76 -1.28 11.72 -7.53
N VAL A 77 -0.30 12.61 -7.56
CA VAL A 77 1.08 12.33 -7.18
C VAL A 77 1.44 13.21 -6.00
N GLY A 78 1.84 12.58 -4.90
CA GLY A 78 2.44 13.23 -3.75
C GLY A 78 3.95 13.28 -3.92
N ARG A 79 4.56 14.42 -3.60
CA ARG A 79 6.02 14.63 -3.68
C ARG A 79 6.59 15.21 -2.39
N VAL A 80 7.70 14.63 -1.94
CA VAL A 80 8.58 15.16 -0.88
C VAL A 80 10.04 14.96 -1.30
N GLY A 81 10.70 16.03 -1.72
CA GLY A 81 12.06 15.94 -2.27
C GLY A 81 12.13 14.99 -3.48
N ALA A 82 12.92 13.92 -3.35
CA ALA A 82 13.06 12.85 -4.33
C ALA A 82 11.99 11.73 -4.20
N LEU A 83 11.22 11.69 -3.12
CA LEU A 83 10.12 10.75 -2.95
C LEU A 83 8.92 11.21 -3.78
N GLN A 84 8.40 10.29 -4.60
CA GLN A 84 7.14 10.42 -5.31
C GLN A 84 6.28 9.17 -5.11
N PHE A 85 4.99 9.36 -4.93
CA PHE A 85 4.04 8.25 -4.79
C PHE A 85 2.67 8.64 -5.34
N MET A 86 1.94 7.64 -5.84
CA MET A 86 0.57 7.83 -6.28
C MET A 86 -0.42 7.70 -5.12
N PHE A 87 -1.49 8.47 -5.18
CA PHE A 87 -2.60 8.37 -4.28
C PHE A 87 -3.88 8.81 -4.99
N ASP A 88 -5.02 8.38 -4.47
CA ASP A 88 -6.35 8.72 -4.94
C ASP A 88 -6.95 9.78 -4.01
N ALA A 89 -7.48 10.85 -4.61
CA ALA A 89 -8.18 11.91 -3.90
C ALA A 89 -9.49 12.29 -4.60
N GLU A 90 -10.42 12.81 -3.81
CA GLU A 90 -11.64 13.44 -4.33
C GLU A 90 -11.27 14.81 -4.92
N PRO A 91 -11.78 15.15 -6.13
CA PRO A 91 -11.60 16.48 -6.68
C PRO A 91 -12.44 17.51 -5.90
N PRO A 92 -11.94 18.75 -5.71
CA PRO A 92 -10.69 19.29 -6.22
C PRO A 92 -9.48 18.77 -5.44
N LEU A 93 -8.35 18.54 -6.15
CA LEU A 93 -7.13 18.07 -5.50
C LEU A 93 -6.61 19.10 -4.49
N PRO A 94 -6.30 18.70 -3.25
CA PRO A 94 -5.66 19.59 -2.29
C PRO A 94 -4.23 19.91 -2.79
N SER A 95 -3.69 21.07 -2.40
CA SER A 95 -2.30 21.43 -2.74
C SER A 95 -1.26 20.64 -1.95
N ARG A 96 -1.67 20.12 -0.77
CA ARG A 96 -0.85 19.30 0.12
C ARG A 96 -1.67 18.19 0.75
N ILE A 97 -1.01 17.08 1.07
CA ILE A 97 -1.57 16.00 1.88
C ILE A 97 -0.59 15.60 2.98
N GLU A 98 -1.12 14.99 4.02
CA GLU A 98 -0.33 14.23 4.99
C GLU A 98 -0.43 12.76 4.64
N ALA A 99 0.71 12.13 4.33
CA ALA A 99 0.79 10.68 4.16
C ALA A 99 1.42 10.08 5.41
N ALA A 100 0.79 9.01 5.91
CA ALA A 100 1.15 8.38 7.17
C ALA A 100 1.18 6.86 7.07
N GLY A 101 1.94 6.25 7.95
CA GLY A 101 2.05 4.81 8.05
C GLY A 101 3.09 4.26 7.07
N ALA A 102 2.66 3.63 5.99
CA ALA A 102 3.57 3.11 4.96
C ALA A 102 3.03 3.28 3.54
N LEU A 103 3.96 3.34 2.58
CA LEU A 103 3.65 3.24 1.16
C LEU A 103 3.61 1.77 0.75
N GLN A 104 2.85 1.44 -0.28
CA GLN A 104 2.80 0.11 -0.90
C GLN A 104 3.57 0.12 -2.21
N LEU A 105 4.33 -0.96 -2.47
CA LEU A 105 4.90 -1.20 -3.79
C LEU A 105 3.81 -1.50 -4.82
N ARG A 106 3.74 -0.71 -5.88
CA ARG A 106 2.86 -0.92 -7.03
C ARG A 106 3.59 -1.50 -8.21
N ALA A 107 4.72 -0.90 -8.55
CA ALA A 107 5.52 -1.28 -9.69
C ALA A 107 6.99 -1.37 -9.25
N GLY A 108 7.67 -2.47 -9.57
CA GLY A 108 9.09 -2.65 -9.27
C GLY A 108 9.79 -3.36 -10.41
N THR A 109 11.02 -3.81 -10.21
CA THR A 109 11.72 -4.62 -11.22
C THR A 109 10.91 -5.87 -11.53
N PRO A 110 10.33 -5.98 -12.75
CA PRO A 110 9.42 -7.08 -13.06
C PRO A 110 10.19 -8.39 -13.14
N ARG A 111 9.59 -9.46 -12.62
CA ARG A 111 9.94 -10.81 -13.07
C ARG A 111 9.38 -11.02 -14.48
N ASP A 112 9.65 -12.18 -15.08
CA ASP A 112 8.97 -12.60 -16.31
C ASP A 112 7.49 -12.92 -16.05
N ASP A 113 6.72 -11.87 -15.76
CA ASP A 113 5.31 -11.90 -15.38
C ASP A 113 4.58 -10.75 -16.09
N THR A 114 3.47 -11.07 -16.76
CA THR A 114 2.67 -10.10 -17.51
C THR A 114 2.02 -9.05 -16.60
N ASN A 115 1.58 -9.44 -15.39
CA ASN A 115 1.01 -8.51 -14.42
C ASN A 115 2.07 -7.54 -13.90
N ALA A 116 3.31 -8.00 -13.73
CA ALA A 116 4.41 -7.15 -13.31
C ALA A 116 4.71 -6.04 -14.33
N ARG A 117 4.65 -6.37 -15.62
CA ARG A 117 4.79 -5.40 -16.72
C ARG A 117 3.59 -4.46 -16.81
N GLN A 118 2.39 -5.02 -16.74
CA GLN A 118 1.15 -4.24 -16.76
C GLN A 118 1.10 -3.22 -15.61
N ALA A 119 1.61 -3.59 -14.42
CA ALA A 119 1.68 -2.68 -13.29
C ALA A 119 2.48 -1.39 -13.61
N TRP A 120 3.53 -1.45 -14.42
CA TRP A 120 4.24 -0.25 -14.89
C TRP A 120 3.45 0.54 -15.93
N THR A 121 2.73 -0.14 -16.82
CA THR A 121 1.83 0.51 -17.78
C THR A 121 0.70 1.27 -17.09
N ASP A 122 0.16 0.72 -16.00
CA ASP A 122 -0.92 1.32 -15.23
C ASP A 122 -0.42 2.41 -14.28
N PHE A 123 0.87 2.38 -13.91
CA PHE A 123 1.49 3.38 -13.04
C PHE A 123 1.89 4.65 -13.81
N ASP A 124 1.92 5.79 -13.11
CA ASP A 124 2.42 7.05 -13.67
C ASP A 124 3.96 7.03 -13.64
N GLU A 125 4.61 6.91 -14.79
CA GLU A 125 6.07 6.81 -14.88
C GLU A 125 6.79 7.99 -14.21
N ASN A 126 6.15 9.17 -14.23
CA ASN A 126 6.66 10.39 -13.63
C ASN A 126 6.50 10.42 -12.10
N ALA A 127 5.80 9.46 -11.51
CA ALA A 127 5.62 9.28 -10.07
C ALA A 127 6.54 8.20 -9.48
N SER A 128 7.54 7.73 -10.23
CA SER A 128 8.49 6.73 -9.72
C SER A 128 9.51 7.34 -8.75
N THR A 129 9.89 6.55 -7.74
CA THR A 129 10.90 6.87 -6.73
C THR A 129 12.13 6.00 -6.93
N THR A 130 13.31 6.62 -6.86
CA THR A 130 14.58 5.89 -6.78
C THR A 130 15.13 6.03 -5.36
N GLY A 131 15.59 4.93 -4.78
CA GLY A 131 16.14 4.93 -3.43
C GLY A 131 16.99 3.70 -3.13
N VAL A 132 17.66 3.71 -1.98
CA VAL A 132 18.52 2.63 -1.50
C VAL A 132 17.81 1.85 -0.41
N VAL A 133 17.81 0.53 -0.51
CA VAL A 133 17.23 -0.37 0.49
C VAL A 133 18.13 -0.40 1.72
N ARG A 134 17.66 0.13 2.86
CA ARG A 134 18.47 0.21 4.09
C ARG A 134 18.14 -0.85 5.12
N ARG A 135 16.89 -1.30 5.16
CA ARG A 135 16.44 -2.31 6.11
C ARG A 135 15.36 -3.18 5.49
N LEU A 136 15.37 -4.46 5.83
CA LEU A 136 14.34 -5.41 5.49
C LEU A 136 13.77 -6.00 6.77
N ARG A 137 12.44 -6.06 6.85
CA ARG A 137 11.72 -6.62 7.99
C ARG A 137 10.57 -7.48 7.50
N LEU A 138 10.37 -8.63 8.14
CA LEU A 138 9.11 -9.35 8.04
C LEU A 138 8.14 -8.71 9.03
N MET A 139 7.02 -8.19 8.53
CA MET A 139 5.90 -7.77 9.35
C MET A 139 4.80 -8.82 9.25
N SER A 140 4.41 -9.42 10.37
CA SER A 140 3.29 -10.35 10.44
C SER A 140 2.17 -9.71 11.25
N MET A 141 1.00 -9.52 10.64
CA MET A 141 -0.11 -8.77 11.25
C MET A 141 -1.43 -9.53 11.11
N GLU A 142 -2.29 -9.44 12.12
CA GLU A 142 -3.64 -9.97 12.02
C GLU A 142 -4.51 -9.01 11.20
N SER A 143 -5.31 -9.61 10.35
CA SER A 143 -6.37 -8.96 9.61
C SER A 143 -7.65 -9.66 9.98
N ASP A 144 -8.70 -8.90 10.22
CA ASP A 144 -10.03 -9.45 10.40
C ASP A 144 -10.98 -8.74 9.45
N MET A 145 -12.07 -9.41 9.11
CA MET A 145 -13.21 -8.66 8.65
C MET A 145 -13.62 -7.76 9.82
N LEU A 146 -13.79 -6.47 9.60
CA LEU A 146 -14.41 -5.60 10.60
C LEU A 146 -15.83 -5.28 10.16
N PRO A 147 -16.78 -5.19 11.11
CA PRO A 147 -18.10 -4.70 10.79
C PRO A 147 -17.97 -3.31 10.18
N ASP A 148 -18.69 -3.06 9.09
CA ASP A 148 -18.83 -1.76 8.49
C ASP A 148 -19.50 -0.87 9.53
N PRO A 149 -18.81 0.15 10.04
CA PRO A 149 -19.42 1.04 11.02
C PRO A 149 -20.66 1.77 10.46
N LYS A 150 -20.86 1.75 9.13
CA LYS A 150 -22.02 2.36 8.46
C LYS A 150 -23.20 1.41 8.24
N PHE A 151 -22.97 0.09 8.23
CA PHE A 151 -24.03 -0.91 8.10
C PHE A 151 -23.99 -1.93 9.25
N PRO A 152 -24.23 -1.49 10.51
CA PRO A 152 -24.21 -2.39 11.65
C PRO A 152 -25.29 -3.49 11.59
N HIS A 153 -26.37 -3.30 10.81
CA HIS A 153 -27.55 -4.19 10.81
C HIS A 153 -28.20 -4.38 9.41
N GLY A 154 -27.48 -5.01 8.46
CA GLY A 154 -28.02 -5.42 7.15
C GLY A 154 -28.14 -6.95 6.97
N PRO A 155 -28.87 -7.44 5.93
CA PRO A 155 -29.04 -8.87 5.65
C PRO A 155 -27.72 -9.59 5.30
N ASN A 156 -26.72 -8.85 4.83
CA ASN A 156 -25.32 -9.24 4.87
C ASN A 156 -24.73 -8.65 6.14
N TRP A 157 -24.70 -9.42 7.23
CA TRP A 157 -24.22 -8.94 8.53
C TRP A 157 -22.79 -8.38 8.41
N GLY A 158 -22.69 -7.05 8.39
CA GLY A 158 -21.56 -6.22 8.80
C GLY A 158 -20.23 -6.31 8.04
N TRP A 159 -19.80 -7.42 7.46
CA TRP A 159 -18.40 -7.54 7.05
C TRP A 159 -18.11 -6.85 5.70
N ALA A 160 -17.68 -5.57 5.70
CA ALA A 160 -17.44 -4.83 4.45
C ALA A 160 -16.00 -4.88 3.95
N SER A 161 -15.00 -5.04 4.82
CA SER A 161 -13.60 -5.12 4.37
C SER A 161 -12.69 -5.76 5.40
N ARG A 162 -11.65 -6.44 4.89
CA ARG A 162 -10.55 -6.94 5.70
C ARG A 162 -9.67 -5.77 6.12
N GLN A 163 -9.63 -5.49 7.42
CA GLN A 163 -8.81 -4.44 8.02
C GLN A 163 -7.76 -5.09 8.91
N PHE A 164 -6.64 -4.41 9.13
CA PHE A 164 -5.66 -4.90 10.07
C PHE A 164 -6.04 -4.57 11.52
N VAL A 165 -5.78 -5.52 12.41
CA VAL A 165 -5.99 -5.39 13.84
C VAL A 165 -4.77 -4.71 14.43
N SER A 166 -4.88 -3.41 14.72
CA SER A 166 -3.78 -2.64 15.31
C SER A 166 -3.31 -3.27 16.63
N GLY A 167 -1.99 -3.28 16.86
CA GLY A 167 -1.36 -3.91 18.02
C GLY A 167 -1.06 -5.40 17.87
N SER A 168 -1.46 -6.02 16.75
CA SER A 168 -1.17 -7.43 16.44
C SER A 168 0.11 -7.65 15.63
N GLU A 169 0.82 -6.56 15.30
CA GLU A 169 2.00 -6.54 14.44
C GLU A 169 3.17 -7.25 15.14
N ARG A 170 3.88 -8.08 14.39
CA ARG A 170 5.14 -8.68 14.81
C ARG A 170 6.20 -8.37 13.77
N PHE A 171 7.32 -7.81 14.21
CA PHE A 171 8.42 -7.42 13.33
C PHE A 171 9.63 -8.32 13.56
N TYR A 172 10.21 -8.81 12.47
CA TYR A 172 11.44 -9.59 12.49
C TYR A 172 12.42 -8.96 11.50
N GLU A 173 13.61 -8.62 11.96
CA GLU A 173 14.64 -8.09 11.07
C GLU A 173 15.18 -9.19 10.16
N LEU A 174 15.39 -8.86 8.89
CA LEU A 174 15.81 -9.80 7.86
C LEU A 174 17.14 -9.36 7.26
N ALA A 175 18.05 -10.32 7.10
CA ALA A 175 19.27 -10.12 6.32
C ALA A 175 18.99 -10.16 4.80
N ARG A 176 17.90 -10.80 4.38
CA ARG A 176 17.51 -10.99 2.96
C ARG A 176 15.99 -11.07 2.84
N ALA A 177 15.46 -10.64 1.70
CA ALA A 177 14.03 -10.77 1.41
C ALA A 177 13.60 -12.26 1.35
N PRO A 178 12.41 -12.60 1.86
CA PRO A 178 11.91 -13.97 1.80
C PRO A 178 11.52 -14.35 0.37
N ARG A 179 11.53 -15.64 0.05
CA ARG A 179 11.08 -16.13 -1.26
C ARG A 179 9.56 -16.05 -1.44
N ALA A 180 8.82 -16.10 -0.35
CA ALA A 180 7.36 -16.04 -0.32
C ALA A 180 6.90 -15.49 1.04
N LEU A 181 5.73 -14.86 1.04
CA LEU A 181 5.02 -14.39 2.23
C LEU A 181 3.84 -15.32 2.50
N ARG A 182 3.57 -15.59 3.77
CA ARG A 182 2.50 -16.51 4.17
C ARG A 182 1.26 -15.73 4.55
N SER A 183 0.11 -16.35 4.33
CA SER A 183 -1.11 -15.97 5.02
C SER A 183 -1.84 -17.24 5.43
N TYR A 184 -2.40 -17.24 6.64
CA TYR A 184 -3.16 -18.37 7.16
C TYR A 184 -4.33 -17.89 8.00
N GLN A 185 -5.42 -18.66 7.94
CA GLN A 185 -6.58 -18.41 8.79
C GLN A 185 -6.25 -18.78 10.24
N LEU A 186 -6.73 -17.96 11.16
CA LEU A 186 -6.61 -18.18 12.60
C LEU A 186 -7.80 -18.98 13.15
N THR A 187 -8.85 -19.13 12.34
CA THR A 187 -10.08 -19.85 12.67
C THR A 187 -10.55 -20.66 11.47
N ASP A 188 -11.41 -21.64 11.69
CA ASP A 188 -12.09 -22.42 10.64
C ASP A 188 -13.14 -21.62 9.85
N ARG A 189 -13.52 -20.42 10.30
CA ARG A 189 -14.45 -19.54 9.59
C ARG A 189 -13.86 -19.09 8.25
N GLU A 190 -14.62 -19.30 7.17
CA GLU A 190 -14.24 -18.94 5.80
C GLU A 190 -13.78 -17.46 5.69
N TYR A 191 -14.52 -16.55 6.32
CA TYR A 191 -14.23 -15.11 6.39
C TYR A 191 -13.63 -14.67 7.73
N GLY A 192 -13.12 -15.59 8.54
CA GLY A 192 -12.52 -15.28 9.83
C GLY A 192 -11.15 -14.57 9.73
N PRO A 193 -10.57 -14.23 10.89
CA PRO A 193 -9.30 -13.51 10.97
C PRO A 193 -8.18 -14.32 10.33
N ARG A 194 -7.26 -13.61 9.69
CA ARG A 194 -6.06 -14.16 9.06
C ARG A 194 -4.84 -13.45 9.59
N ARG A 195 -3.77 -14.19 9.82
CA ARG A 195 -2.45 -13.59 9.95
C ARG A 195 -1.80 -13.53 8.57
N GLU A 196 -1.35 -12.35 8.20
CA GLU A 196 -0.73 -12.06 6.90
C GLU A 196 0.69 -11.55 7.12
N ASP A 197 1.64 -12.10 6.36
CA ASP A 197 3.02 -11.64 6.33
C ASP A 197 3.22 -10.64 5.19
N PHE A 198 4.03 -9.62 5.48
CA PHE A 198 4.42 -8.55 4.58
C PHE A 198 5.93 -8.35 4.67
N LEU A 199 6.56 -8.01 3.54
CA LEU A 199 7.92 -7.51 3.55
C LEU A 199 7.87 -5.99 3.70
N LEU A 200 8.40 -5.50 4.81
CA LEU A 200 8.55 -4.07 5.09
C LEU A 200 9.99 -3.65 4.79
N VAL A 201 10.14 -2.61 3.99
CA VAL A 201 11.42 -2.10 3.50
C VAL A 201 11.59 -0.65 3.92
N ASP A 202 12.73 -0.33 4.53
CA ASP A 202 13.12 1.05 4.79
C ASP A 202 13.88 1.55 3.56
N LEU A 203 13.19 2.33 2.72
CA LEU A 203 13.74 2.91 1.50
C LEU A 203 14.32 4.28 1.79
N GLU A 204 15.61 4.47 1.59
CA GLU A 204 16.26 5.77 1.69
C GLU A 204 16.22 6.49 0.34
N THR A 205 15.56 7.64 0.29
CA THR A 205 15.63 8.57 -0.85
C THR A 205 16.64 9.67 -0.58
N ALA A 206 17.25 10.19 -1.65
CA ALA A 206 18.05 11.41 -1.58
C ALA A 206 17.20 12.55 -0.98
N ALA A 207 17.85 13.36 -0.15
CA ALA A 207 17.25 14.56 0.44
C ALA A 207 17.09 15.66 -0.63
#